data_AF-A0AAU2QK62-F1
#
_entry.id   AF-A0AAU2QK62-F1
#
_cell.length_a   1.000
_cell.length_b   1.000
_cell.length_c   1.000
_cell.angle_alpha   90.00
_cell.angle_beta   90.00
_cell.angle_gamma   90.00
#
_symmetry.space_group_name_H-M   'P 1'
#
loop_
_entity.id
_entity.type
_entity.pdbx_description
1 polymer ?
#
loop_
_entity_poly.entity_id
_entity_poly.type
_entity_poly.pdbx_seq_one_letter_code
_entity_poly.pdbx_strand_id
1 'polypeptide(L)'
;MTTIRCGALLVTAAMLALTGCTESGGGSASCSGLVTYDGRGYLPTEKSVFTVGARLGTATVEACDDTGDGVDNGSAERRTGAYAIEGVDPAESVAVGDTPADAAPMTAR
;
A
#
# COMPACT_ATOMS: atom_id res chain seq x y z
N MET A 1 -27.48 -24.38 3.30
CA MET A 1 -28.51 -24.12 4.32
C MET A 1 -27.81 -23.94 5.66
N THR A 2 -27.61 -22.69 6.09
CA THR A 2 -27.26 -22.36 7.48
C THR A 2 -27.88 -21.00 7.77
N THR A 3 -28.97 -21.03 8.51
CA THR A 3 -29.82 -19.89 8.90
C THR A 3 -29.14 -19.06 9.98
N ILE A 4 -29.02 -17.74 9.76
CA ILE A 4 -28.76 -16.77 10.84
C ILE A 4 -29.99 -15.86 10.93
N ARG A 5 -30.75 -16.04 12.02
CA ARG A 5 -31.82 -15.14 12.43
C ARG A 5 -31.19 -13.97 13.19
N CYS A 6 -31.09 -12.81 12.57
CA CYS A 6 -30.89 -11.56 13.31
C CYS A 6 -32.26 -10.89 13.48
N GLY A 7 -32.82 -11.03 14.69
CA GLY A 7 -33.98 -10.29 15.11
C GLY A 7 -33.70 -8.78 15.06
N ALA A 8 -34.62 -8.05 14.46
CA ALA A 8 -34.62 -6.60 14.42
C ALA A 8 -34.85 -6.03 15.82
N LEU A 9 -33.94 -5.17 16.28
CA LEU A 9 -34.24 -4.20 17.33
C LEU A 9 -33.88 -2.81 16.82
N LEU A 10 -34.91 -2.02 16.53
CA LEU A 10 -34.85 -0.62 16.16
C LEU A 10 -34.48 0.23 17.37
N VAL A 11 -33.39 0.99 17.30
CA VAL A 11 -33.19 2.20 18.10
C VAL A 11 -32.64 3.30 17.21
N THR A 12 -33.45 4.34 17.03
CA THR A 12 -33.16 5.59 16.32
C THR A 12 -32.30 6.52 17.17
N ALA A 13 -31.12 6.91 16.67
CA ALA A 13 -30.44 8.14 17.04
C ALA A 13 -29.62 8.65 15.84
N ALA A 14 -30.01 9.82 15.32
CA ALA A 14 -29.33 10.49 14.24
C ALA A 14 -28.07 11.19 14.75
N MET A 15 -26.90 10.82 14.23
CA MET A 15 -25.70 11.66 14.17
C MET A 15 -24.88 11.33 12.91
N LEU A 16 -24.06 12.30 12.52
CA LEU A 16 -23.57 12.60 11.19
C LEU A 16 -22.70 11.52 10.52
N ALA A 17 -22.80 11.52 9.19
CA ALA A 17 -21.86 11.05 8.17
C ALA A 17 -20.43 10.69 8.63
N LEU A 18 -20.05 9.44 8.41
CA LEU A 18 -19.06 9.04 7.40
C LEU A 18 -19.11 7.53 7.28
N THR A 19 -19.73 7.08 6.19
CA THR A 19 -19.56 5.74 5.65
C THR A 19 -18.08 5.52 5.38
N GLY A 20 -17.50 4.60 6.11
CA GLY A 20 -16.12 4.19 5.93
C GLY A 20 -15.84 3.09 6.92
N CYS A 21 -16.54 1.95 6.76
CA CYS A 21 -16.02 0.71 7.27
C CYS A 21 -14.60 0.63 6.71
N THR A 22 -13.59 0.81 7.56
CA THR A 22 -12.22 0.43 7.24
C THR A 22 -12.29 -1.08 7.08
N GLU A 23 -12.57 -1.49 5.85
CA GLU A 23 -12.19 -2.79 5.36
C GLU A 23 -10.67 -2.77 5.46
N SER A 24 -10.15 -3.25 6.59
CA SER A 24 -8.80 -3.79 6.66
C SER A 24 -8.81 -5.04 5.80
N GLY A 25 -8.93 -4.81 4.49
CA GLY A 25 -8.97 -5.81 3.46
C GLY A 25 -7.59 -6.41 3.37
N GLY A 26 -7.35 -7.44 4.18
CA GLY A 26 -6.43 -8.51 3.85
C GLY A 26 -7.00 -9.24 2.63
N GLY A 27 -6.99 -8.56 1.49
CA GLY A 27 -7.26 -9.14 0.20
C GLY A 27 -5.99 -9.85 -0.23
N SER A 28 -6.10 -11.13 -0.57
CA SER A 28 -5.11 -11.86 -1.36
C SER A 28 -4.99 -11.15 -2.70
N ALA A 29 -4.20 -10.08 -2.75
CA ALA A 29 -3.87 -9.35 -3.95
C ALA A 29 -2.67 -10.08 -4.56
N SER A 30 -2.70 -10.32 -5.87
CA SER A 30 -1.44 -10.49 -6.60
C SER A 30 -0.66 -9.20 -6.40
N CYS A 31 0.24 -9.20 -5.43
CA CYS A 31 0.97 -8.02 -5.01
C CYS A 31 1.95 -7.68 -6.13
N SER A 32 1.50 -6.91 -7.10
CA SER A 32 2.30 -6.42 -8.22
C SER A 32 3.38 -5.40 -7.76
N GLY A 33 3.92 -5.56 -6.56
CA GLY A 33 4.82 -4.63 -5.88
C GLY A 33 4.11 -3.45 -5.21
N LEU A 34 2.90 -3.63 -4.66
CA LEU A 34 2.17 -2.54 -3.98
C LEU A 34 2.96 -2.02 -2.77
N VAL A 35 3.17 -0.70 -2.75
CA VAL A 35 3.81 0.03 -1.66
C VAL A 35 2.83 1.03 -1.06
N THR A 36 2.73 1.07 0.26
CA THR A 36 1.94 2.07 0.98
C THR A 36 2.84 3.12 1.62
N TYR A 37 2.56 4.39 1.35
CA TYR A 37 3.21 5.54 1.98
C TYR A 37 2.19 6.66 2.20
N ASP A 38 2.19 7.29 3.37
CA ASP A 38 1.25 8.37 3.73
C ASP A 38 -0.24 8.00 3.50
N GLY A 39 -0.60 6.74 3.74
CA GLY A 39 -1.95 6.23 3.51
C GLY A 39 -2.35 6.05 2.03
N ARG A 40 -1.41 6.21 1.10
CA ARG A 40 -1.62 6.05 -0.35
C ARG A 40 -0.90 4.82 -0.86
N GLY A 41 -1.51 4.16 -1.84
CA GLY A 41 -0.90 3.04 -2.55
C GLY A 41 -0.13 3.52 -3.78
N TYR A 42 1.06 2.97 -3.97
CA TYR A 42 1.92 3.23 -5.11
C TYR A 42 2.30 1.91 -5.76
N LEU A 43 2.39 1.90 -7.09
CA LEU A 43 2.79 0.75 -7.88
C LEU A 43 4.13 1.01 -8.58
N PRO A 44 4.92 -0.05 -8.83
CA PRO A 44 6.13 0.05 -9.63
C PRO A 44 5.77 0.58 -11.01
N THR A 45 6.48 1.62 -11.44
CA THR A 45 6.43 2.10 -12.82
C THR A 45 7.72 1.73 -13.54
N GLU A 46 7.72 1.80 -14.87
CA GLU A 46 8.93 1.54 -15.63
C GLU A 46 10.06 2.47 -15.18
N LYS A 47 11.27 1.91 -15.05
CA LYS A 47 12.44 2.63 -14.57
C LYS A 47 12.90 3.63 -15.64
N SER A 48 12.31 4.81 -15.62
CA SER A 48 12.77 5.98 -16.37
C SER A 48 13.98 6.61 -15.65
N VAL A 49 14.73 7.49 -16.33
CA VAL A 49 15.78 8.27 -15.64
C VAL A 49 15.11 9.31 -14.75
N PHE A 50 15.41 9.31 -13.46
CA PHE A 50 14.89 10.27 -12.48
C PHE A 50 15.97 10.62 -11.45
N THR A 51 15.78 11.73 -10.75
CA THR A 51 16.67 12.14 -9.64
C THR A 51 15.95 11.94 -8.32
N VAL A 52 16.59 11.21 -7.40
CA VAL A 52 16.10 11.03 -6.03
C VAL A 52 16.41 12.28 -5.21
N GLY A 53 15.39 12.87 -4.61
CA GLY A 53 15.49 14.02 -3.72
C GLY A 53 15.58 13.62 -2.24
N ALA A 54 15.07 14.49 -1.37
CA ALA A 54 15.10 14.29 0.07
C ALA A 54 14.32 13.05 0.51
N ARG A 55 14.75 12.44 1.63
CA ARG A 55 13.97 11.39 2.29
C ARG A 55 12.70 11.98 2.89
N LEU A 56 11.56 11.40 2.54
CA LEU A 56 10.25 11.80 3.03
C LEU A 56 9.84 10.98 4.26
N GLY A 57 10.16 9.68 4.27
CA GLY A 57 9.83 8.82 5.40
C GLY A 57 10.14 7.34 5.19
N THR A 58 9.23 6.52 5.67
CA THR A 58 9.28 5.04 5.59
C THR A 58 8.00 4.56 4.91
N ALA A 59 8.17 3.78 3.85
CA ALA A 59 7.09 3.10 3.16
C ALA A 59 6.96 1.65 3.63
N THR A 60 5.77 1.09 3.46
CA THR A 60 5.46 -0.32 3.72
C THR A 60 5.28 -1.03 2.39
N VAL A 61 6.12 -2.03 2.12
CA VAL A 61 5.95 -2.97 1.01
C VAL A 61 5.10 -4.12 1.52
N GLU A 62 3.93 -4.29 0.91
CA GLU A 62 2.98 -5.34 1.28
C GLU A 62 3.59 -6.72 1.00
N ALA A 63 3.26 -7.71 1.83
CA ALA A 63 3.69 -9.08 1.60
C ALA A 63 3.13 -9.58 0.26
N CYS A 64 4.01 -10.04 -0.64
CA CYS A 64 3.63 -10.67 -1.89
C CYS A 64 3.64 -12.18 -1.68
N ASP A 65 2.49 -12.86 -1.86
CA ASP A 65 2.48 -14.32 -1.91
C ASP A 65 2.84 -14.77 -3.33
N ASP A 66 4.13 -14.72 -3.67
CA ASP A 66 4.65 -15.39 -4.86
C ASP A 66 4.97 -16.84 -4.48
N THR A 67 3.94 -17.65 -4.23
CA THR A 67 4.11 -19.11 -4.08
C THR A 67 4.41 -19.73 -5.45
N GLY A 68 5.65 -19.56 -5.93
CA GLY A 68 6.29 -20.40 -6.93
C GLY A 68 7.15 -21.44 -6.22
N ASP A 69 6.96 -22.72 -6.53
CA ASP A 69 7.55 -23.87 -5.85
C ASP A 69 9.02 -23.72 -5.40
N GLY A 70 9.21 -23.67 -4.08
CA GLY A 70 10.46 -24.05 -3.43
C GLY A 70 11.24 -22.87 -2.83
N VAL A 71 11.31 -22.90 -1.49
CA VAL A 71 11.98 -21.96 -0.57
C VAL A 71 11.21 -20.68 -0.25
N ASP A 72 10.16 -20.83 0.57
CA ASP A 72 9.53 -19.77 1.36
C ASP A 72 10.58 -18.94 2.11
N ASN A 73 10.95 -17.79 1.55
CA ASN A 73 11.65 -16.71 2.25
C ASN A 73 11.08 -15.33 1.87
N GLY A 74 9.87 -15.24 1.33
CA GLY A 74 9.33 -13.99 0.80
C GLY A 74 7.82 -13.87 1.00
N SER A 75 7.36 -13.54 2.20
CA SER A 75 5.92 -13.34 2.46
C SER A 75 5.63 -12.51 3.72
N ALA A 76 6.60 -11.71 4.19
CA ALA A 76 6.38 -10.77 5.28
C ALA A 76 6.40 -9.33 4.78
N GLU A 77 5.52 -8.49 5.34
CA GLU A 77 5.54 -7.04 5.17
C GLU A 77 6.97 -6.51 5.43
N ARG A 78 7.47 -5.63 4.56
CA ARG A 78 8.77 -5.00 4.71
C ARG A 78 8.63 -3.49 4.80
N ARG A 79 9.48 -2.85 5.62
CA ARG A 79 9.59 -1.39 5.69
C ARG A 79 10.86 -0.93 5.00
N THR A 80 10.76 0.12 4.20
CA THR A 80 11.90 0.69 3.46
C THR A 80 11.77 2.21 3.33
N GLY A 81 12.77 2.89 2.77
CA GLY A 81 12.76 4.35 2.62
C GLY A 81 11.78 4.82 1.54
N ALA A 82 11.13 5.96 1.81
CA ALA A 82 10.41 6.75 0.80
C ALA A 82 11.12 8.09 0.59
N TYR A 83 11.32 8.46 -0.67
CA TYR A 83 12.05 9.65 -1.09
C TYR A 83 11.25 10.45 -2.13
N ALA A 84 11.50 11.75 -2.18
CA ALA A 84 10.99 12.60 -3.24
C ALA A 84 11.66 12.25 -4.57
N ILE A 85 10.95 12.49 -5.66
CA ILE A 85 11.55 12.60 -6.99
C ILE A 85 11.64 14.10 -7.31
N GLU A 86 12.81 14.58 -7.74
CA GLU A 86 12.98 16.02 -7.99
C GLU A 86 12.01 16.52 -9.07
N GLY A 87 11.28 17.60 -8.75
CA GLY A 87 10.32 18.20 -9.67
C GLY A 87 8.97 17.47 -9.80
N VAL A 88 8.72 16.43 -8.99
CA VAL A 88 7.48 15.66 -9.02
C VAL A 88 6.76 15.76 -7.67
N ASP A 89 5.43 15.89 -7.69
CA ASP A 89 4.62 15.90 -6.48
C ASP A 89 4.61 14.51 -5.82
N PRO A 90 4.94 14.37 -4.52
CA PRO A 90 4.92 13.09 -3.82
C PRO A 90 3.56 12.38 -3.82
N ALA A 91 2.45 13.12 -3.97
CA ALA A 91 1.12 12.53 -4.12
C ALA A 91 0.93 11.85 -5.48
N GLU A 92 1.73 12.19 -6.49
CA GLU A 92 1.72 11.55 -7.82
C GLU A 92 2.75 10.43 -7.91
N SER A 93 3.98 10.65 -7.43
CA SER A 93 5.05 9.65 -7.48
C SER A 93 6.11 9.85 -6.41
N VAL A 94 6.66 8.74 -5.94
CA VAL A 94 7.74 8.68 -4.96
C VAL A 94 8.80 7.69 -5.41
N ALA A 95 10.01 7.80 -4.85
CA ALA A 95 11.02 6.78 -5.00
C ALA A 95 11.11 5.93 -3.72
N VAL A 96 11.20 4.61 -3.87
CA VAL A 96 11.16 3.65 -2.75
C VAL A 96 12.36 2.72 -2.78
N GLY A 97 13.08 2.61 -1.67
CA GLY A 97 14.24 1.72 -1.52
C GLY A 97 14.96 1.90 -0.17
N ASP A 98 15.89 1.02 0.15
CA ASP A 98 16.61 1.08 1.43
C ASP A 98 17.60 2.25 1.47
N THR A 99 18.10 2.65 0.31
CA THR A 99 18.95 3.82 0.11
C THR A 99 18.47 4.63 -1.09
N PRO A 100 18.87 5.90 -1.21
CA PRO A 100 18.59 6.70 -2.42
C PRO A 100 19.17 6.06 -3.70
N ALA A 101 20.29 5.34 -3.62
CA ALA A 101 20.95 4.77 -4.80
C ALA A 101 20.19 3.57 -5.38
N ASP A 102 19.49 2.83 -4.51
CA ASP A 102 18.74 1.62 -4.89
C ASP A 102 17.24 1.89 -5.08
N ALA A 103 16.80 3.13 -4.85
CA ALA A 103 15.40 3.50 -4.92
C ALA A 103 14.83 3.33 -6.34
N ALA A 104 13.60 2.83 -6.43
CA ALA A 104 12.85 2.67 -7.67
C ALA A 104 11.65 3.63 -7.69
N PRO A 105 11.27 4.17 -8.86
CA PRO A 105 10.13 5.08 -8.96
C PRO A 105 8.83 4.29 -8.82
N MET A 106 7.88 4.86 -8.10
CA MET A 106 6.55 4.33 -7.86
C MET A 106 5.51 5.41 -8.13
N THR A 107 4.38 5.06 -8.74
CA THR A 107 3.31 5.99 -9.10
C THR A 107 2.05 5.69 -8.30
N ALA A 108 1.37 6.74 -7.82
CA ALA A 108 0.15 6.61 -7.05
C ALA A 108 -0.97 5.95 -7.89
N ARG A 109 -1.77 5.10 -7.24
CA ARG A 109 -2.98 4.49 -7.83
C ARG A 109 -4.24 5.32 -7.59
#